data_AF-A0A938PVJ8-F1
#
_entry.id   AF-A0A938PVJ8-F1
#
_cell.length_a   1.000
_cell.length_b   1.000
_cell.length_c   1.000
_cell.angle_alpha   90.00
_cell.angle_beta   90.00
_cell.angle_gamma   90.00
#
_symmetry.space_group_name_H-M   'P 1'
#
loop_
_entity.id
_entity.type
_entity.pdbx_description
1 polymer ?
#
loop_
_entity_poly.entity_id
_entity_poly.type
_entity_poly.pdbx_seq_one_letter_code
_entity_poly.pdbx_strand_id
1 'polypeptide(L)'
;MTMVRRFYDEIMARGERSLNIETEAMPMRDFAGYSIGPHTDSPKRLITMMVYLSEDSDHGHVGRSFYAPKDPFTLAVGHTHHGFDKFEQVGTARYLPNSAFGFLRSDNSFHGVTPMQDEYQRDTVVYIVRHKQAA
;
A
#
# COMPACT_ATOMS: atom_id res chain seq x y z
N MET A 1 3.48 -8.51 -20.06
CA MET A 1 2.56 -8.97 -19.00
C MET A 1 2.10 -7.71 -18.24
N THR A 2 0.79 -7.47 -18.07
CA THR A 2 0.30 -6.31 -17.27
C THR A 2 0.10 -6.71 -15.81
N MET A 3 0.14 -5.76 -14.86
CA MET A 3 -0.12 -6.03 -13.44
C MET A 3 -1.47 -6.73 -13.21
N VAL A 4 -2.51 -6.32 -13.95
CA VAL A 4 -3.83 -6.95 -13.87
C VAL A 4 -3.78 -8.42 -14.27
N ARG A 5 -2.99 -8.77 -15.31
CA ARG A 5 -2.83 -10.17 -15.74
C ARG A 5 -2.09 -11.01 -14.70
N ARG A 6 -1.19 -10.41 -13.92
CA ARG A 6 -0.46 -11.12 -12.85
C ARG A 6 -1.39 -11.58 -11.72
N PHE A 7 -2.42 -10.80 -11.42
CA PHE A 7 -3.38 -11.07 -10.34
C PHE A 7 -4.76 -11.50 -10.86
N TYR A 8 -4.85 -11.96 -12.12
CA TYR A 8 -6.14 -12.18 -12.76
C TYR A 8 -6.97 -13.21 -12.01
N ASP A 9 -6.39 -14.35 -11.66
CA ASP A 9 -7.09 -15.44 -10.99
C ASP A 9 -7.57 -15.00 -9.59
N GLU A 10 -6.75 -14.28 -8.83
CA GLU A 10 -7.11 -13.76 -7.50
C GLU A 10 -8.16 -12.65 -7.57
N ILE A 11 -8.19 -11.86 -8.65
CA ILE A 11 -9.23 -10.85 -8.89
C ILE A 11 -10.56 -11.56 -9.20
N MET A 12 -10.55 -12.52 -10.12
CA MET A 12 -11.77 -13.24 -10.53
C MET A 12 -12.33 -14.10 -9.39
N ALA A 13 -11.47 -14.67 -8.54
CA ALA A 13 -11.87 -15.44 -7.36
C ALA A 13 -12.69 -14.63 -6.34
N ARG A 14 -12.66 -13.28 -6.41
CA ARG A 14 -13.49 -12.40 -5.56
C ARG A 14 -14.93 -12.26 -6.06
N GLY A 15 -15.28 -12.92 -7.15
CA GLY A 15 -16.60 -12.82 -7.78
C GLY A 15 -16.73 -11.65 -8.75
N GLU A 16 -15.62 -11.00 -9.12
CA GLU A 16 -15.60 -9.96 -10.15
C GLU A 16 -16.06 -10.53 -11.48
N ARG A 17 -17.14 -9.98 -12.04
CA ARG A 17 -17.72 -10.45 -13.32
C ARG A 17 -17.29 -9.62 -14.51
N SER A 18 -16.84 -8.39 -14.28
CA SER A 18 -16.28 -7.51 -15.31
C SER A 18 -15.30 -6.52 -14.70
N LEU A 19 -14.17 -6.29 -15.38
CA LEU A 19 -13.13 -5.37 -14.93
C LEU A 19 -13.36 -3.99 -15.55
N ASN A 20 -14.31 -3.23 -15.01
CA ASN A 20 -14.42 -1.81 -15.31
C ASN A 20 -13.46 -1.01 -14.42
N ILE A 21 -12.20 -0.94 -14.86
CA ILE A 21 -11.09 -0.41 -14.07
C ILE A 21 -10.48 0.84 -14.72
N GLU A 22 -9.83 1.64 -13.90
CA GLU A 22 -8.97 2.75 -14.30
C GLU A 22 -7.65 2.70 -13.52
N THR A 23 -6.68 3.47 -14.01
CA THR A 23 -5.35 3.55 -13.43
C THR A 23 -5.01 4.98 -13.10
N GLU A 24 -4.35 5.17 -11.97
CA GLU A 24 -3.91 6.48 -11.49
C GLU A 24 -2.43 6.36 -11.08
N ALA A 25 -1.63 7.38 -11.41
CA ALA A 25 -0.25 7.50 -10.95
C ALA A 25 -0.10 8.85 -10.25
N MET A 26 0.30 8.84 -8.99
CA MET A 26 0.45 10.04 -8.18
C MET A 26 1.88 10.14 -7.63
N PRO A 27 2.62 11.23 -7.90
CA PRO A 27 3.79 11.55 -7.10
C PRO A 27 3.35 11.93 -5.69
N MET A 28 4.06 11.40 -4.69
CA MET A 28 3.87 11.70 -3.27
C MET A 28 5.22 12.04 -2.66
N ARG A 29 5.19 12.99 -1.73
CA ARG A 29 6.34 13.43 -0.96
C ARG A 29 5.97 13.45 0.51
N ASP A 30 6.66 12.62 1.29
CA ASP A 30 6.48 12.56 2.72
C ASP A 30 7.66 13.25 3.42
N PHE A 31 7.37 14.01 4.46
CA PHE A 31 8.35 14.74 5.27
C PHE A 31 8.45 14.15 6.68
N ALA A 32 9.42 14.63 7.46
CA ALA A 32 9.56 14.32 8.87
C ALA A 32 8.22 14.45 9.63
N GLY A 33 7.93 13.50 10.50
CA GLY A 33 6.67 13.40 11.24
C GLY A 33 5.50 12.79 10.45
N TYR A 34 5.62 12.59 9.14
CA TYR A 34 4.58 11.90 8.38
C TYR A 34 4.35 10.49 8.93
N SER A 35 3.08 10.15 9.13
CA SER A 35 2.65 8.82 9.54
C SER A 35 1.28 8.50 8.97
N ILE A 36 1.03 7.21 8.77
CA ILE A 36 -0.29 6.69 8.43
C ILE A 36 -0.43 5.30 9.06
N GLY A 37 -1.47 5.13 9.87
CA GLY A 37 -1.73 3.88 10.60
C GLY A 37 -1.99 2.69 9.68
N PRO A 38 -1.93 1.44 10.20
CA PRO A 38 -2.23 0.25 9.42
C PRO A 38 -3.62 0.35 8.77
N HIS A 39 -3.69 0.06 7.47
CA HIS A 39 -4.92 0.06 6.67
C HIS A 39 -4.77 -0.84 5.45
N THR A 40 -5.89 -1.20 4.80
CA THR A 40 -5.91 -2.06 3.61
C THR A 40 -6.29 -1.31 2.34
N ASP A 41 -6.05 0.00 2.28
CA ASP A 41 -6.58 0.89 1.26
C ASP A 41 -8.13 0.95 1.19
N SER A 42 -8.59 1.84 0.32
CA SER A 42 -9.99 1.95 -0.10
C SER A 42 -10.50 0.64 -0.73
N PRO A 43 -11.76 0.22 -0.44
CA PRO A 43 -12.41 -0.90 -1.13
C PRO A 43 -12.49 -0.73 -2.66
N LYS A 44 -12.39 0.50 -3.17
CA LYS A 44 -12.36 0.75 -4.62
C LYS A 44 -11.04 0.32 -5.27
N ARG A 45 -9.94 0.22 -4.51
CA ARG A 45 -8.63 -0.17 -5.04
C ARG A 45 -8.56 -1.68 -5.22
N LEU A 46 -8.02 -2.08 -6.35
CA LEU A 46 -7.68 -3.47 -6.66
C LEU A 46 -6.21 -3.73 -6.41
N ILE A 47 -5.34 -2.92 -7.01
CA ILE A 47 -3.89 -3.09 -6.93
C ILE A 47 -3.27 -1.75 -6.57
N THR A 48 -2.35 -1.75 -5.62
CA THR A 48 -1.52 -0.60 -5.28
C THR A 48 -0.06 -1.00 -5.47
N MET A 49 0.72 -0.15 -6.12
CA MET A 49 2.16 -0.28 -6.29
C MET A 49 2.83 1.03 -5.91
N MET A 50 3.91 0.95 -5.16
CA MET A 50 4.76 2.09 -4.81
C MET A 50 6.11 1.90 -5.48
N VAL A 51 6.53 2.92 -6.23
CA VAL A 51 7.86 3.02 -6.84
C VAL A 51 8.65 4.04 -6.04
N TYR A 52 9.76 3.60 -5.45
CA TYR A 52 10.61 4.44 -4.62
C TYR A 52 11.64 5.20 -5.45
N LEU A 53 11.79 6.49 -5.12
CA LEU A 53 12.72 7.40 -5.78
C LEU A 53 13.87 7.77 -4.84
N SER A 54 14.38 6.79 -4.08
CA SER A 54 15.52 7.01 -3.18
C SER A 54 16.77 7.35 -3.97
N GLU A 55 17.50 8.35 -3.49
CA GLU A 55 18.82 8.73 -4.04
C GLU A 55 19.90 7.72 -3.66
N ASP A 56 19.79 7.13 -2.45
CA ASP A 56 20.75 6.19 -1.87
C ASP A 56 20.04 5.04 -1.12
N SER A 57 20.82 4.19 -0.44
CA SER A 57 20.31 3.07 0.36
C SER A 57 20.28 3.34 1.87
N ASP A 58 20.66 4.54 2.31
CA ASP A 58 20.95 4.85 3.71
C ASP A 58 19.66 4.99 4.54
N HIS A 59 18.57 5.36 3.87
CA HIS A 59 17.27 5.59 4.48
C HIS A 59 16.30 4.42 4.28
N GLY A 60 16.81 3.19 4.11
CA GLY A 60 15.99 2.02 3.81
C GLY A 60 14.87 1.74 4.82
N HIS A 61 15.01 2.16 6.08
CA HIS A 61 14.01 2.00 7.15
C HIS A 61 12.80 2.92 7.00
N VAL A 62 12.88 4.02 6.26
CA VAL A 62 11.73 4.93 6.03
C VAL A 62 10.74 4.38 5.01
N GLY A 63 10.89 3.12 4.60
CA GLY A 63 10.00 2.41 3.70
C GLY A 63 8.57 2.24 4.22
N ARG A 64 7.73 1.53 3.46
CA ARG A 64 6.37 1.18 3.88
C ARG A 64 6.41 -0.10 4.69
N SER A 65 5.81 -0.08 5.88
CA SER A 65 5.71 -1.26 6.74
C SER A 65 4.44 -2.06 6.45
N PHE A 66 4.54 -3.38 6.57
CA PHE A 66 3.45 -4.34 6.50
C PHE A 66 3.11 -4.81 7.90
N TYR A 67 1.83 -5.04 8.15
CA TYR A 67 1.32 -5.34 9.48
C TYR A 67 0.44 -6.59 9.47
N ALA A 68 0.55 -7.39 10.53
CA ALA A 68 -0.44 -8.39 10.88
C ALA A 68 -1.25 -7.90 12.09
N PRO A 69 -2.57 -8.04 12.10
CA PRO A 69 -3.34 -7.72 13.30
C PRO A 69 -3.02 -8.71 14.42
N LYS A 70 -2.92 -8.23 15.66
CA LYS A 70 -2.72 -9.09 16.84
C LYS A 70 -3.96 -9.94 17.14
N ASP A 71 -5.14 -9.39 16.87
CA ASP A 71 -6.39 -10.16 16.87
C ASP A 71 -6.67 -10.68 15.44
N PRO A 72 -6.63 -12.00 15.20
CA PRO A 72 -6.80 -12.58 13.88
C PRO A 72 -8.19 -12.35 13.28
N PHE A 73 -9.18 -11.96 14.09
CA PHE A 73 -10.52 -11.61 13.61
C PHE A 73 -10.64 -10.13 13.19
N THR A 74 -9.54 -9.36 13.29
CA THR A 74 -9.50 -8.00 12.75
C THR A 74 -9.52 -8.05 11.24
N LEU A 75 -10.68 -7.74 10.67
CA LEU A 75 -10.85 -7.51 9.25
C LEU A 75 -10.89 -6.02 8.96
N ALA A 76 -10.42 -5.64 7.77
CA ALA A 76 -10.59 -4.28 7.29
C ALA A 76 -12.07 -3.92 7.19
N VAL A 77 -12.47 -2.81 7.80
CA VAL A 77 -13.80 -2.22 7.63
C VAL A 77 -13.64 -0.89 6.89
N GLY A 78 -13.97 -0.87 5.61
CA GLY A 78 -13.93 0.35 4.79
C GLY A 78 -12.52 0.92 4.63
N HIS A 79 -12.34 2.19 5.03
CA HIS A 79 -11.13 2.99 4.82
C HIS A 79 -10.40 3.33 6.12
N THR A 80 -10.62 2.57 7.19
CA THR A 80 -10.13 2.94 8.52
C THR A 80 -8.61 2.82 8.62
N HIS A 81 -7.98 3.88 9.13
CA HIS A 81 -6.60 3.84 9.60
C HIS A 81 -6.62 3.44 11.08
N HIS A 82 -5.99 2.31 11.41
CA HIS A 82 -5.96 1.79 12.78
C HIS A 82 -4.77 2.34 13.58
N GLY A 83 -4.82 2.21 14.91
CA GLY A 83 -3.66 2.43 15.77
C GLY A 83 -2.65 1.28 15.64
N PHE A 84 -1.35 1.60 15.72
CA PHE A 84 -0.28 0.61 15.63
C PHE A 84 -0.27 -0.39 16.80
N ASP A 85 -0.83 -0.02 17.95
CA ASP A 85 -0.92 -0.85 19.16
C ASP A 85 -1.63 -2.19 18.94
N LYS A 86 -2.55 -2.23 17.98
CA LYS A 86 -3.34 -3.43 17.62
C LYS A 86 -2.65 -4.34 16.60
N PHE A 87 -1.47 -3.97 16.13
CA PHE A 87 -0.78 -4.63 15.03
C PHE A 87 0.65 -5.00 15.40
N GLU A 88 1.17 -6.02 14.74
CA GLU A 88 2.58 -6.38 14.72
C GLU A 88 3.15 -6.04 13.35
N GLN A 89 4.30 -5.37 13.31
CA GLN A 89 5.01 -5.12 12.06
C GLN A 89 5.69 -6.41 11.62
N VAL A 90 5.30 -6.93 10.46
CA VAL A 90 5.83 -8.20 9.93
C VAL A 90 6.90 -8.02 8.87
N GLY A 91 7.08 -6.80 8.38
CA GLY A 91 8.14 -6.47 7.43
C GLY A 91 8.06 -5.03 6.96
N THR A 92 9.05 -4.63 6.17
CA THR A 92 9.13 -3.31 5.55
C THR A 92 9.64 -3.46 4.12
N ALA A 93 8.92 -2.88 3.17
CA ALA A 93 9.46 -2.64 1.84
C ALA A 93 10.47 -1.51 1.97
N ARG A 94 11.77 -1.84 1.98
CA ARG A 94 12.83 -0.86 2.21
C ARG A 94 12.85 0.20 1.13
N TYR A 95 13.02 1.46 1.53
CA TYR A 95 13.15 2.60 0.62
C TYR A 95 14.54 2.59 -0.04
N LEU A 96 14.64 1.98 -1.22
CA LEU A 96 15.92 1.77 -1.93
C LEU A 96 15.85 2.30 -3.38
N PRO A 97 16.99 2.62 -4.00
CA PRO A 97 17.01 3.07 -5.39
C PRO A 97 16.48 1.99 -6.34
N ASN A 98 15.73 2.41 -7.36
CA ASN A 98 15.15 1.52 -8.38
C ASN A 98 14.39 0.32 -7.79
N SER A 99 13.65 0.56 -6.70
CA SER A 99 12.87 -0.46 -6.03
C SER A 99 11.39 -0.12 -6.05
N ALA A 100 10.57 -1.17 -6.09
CA ALA A 100 9.13 -1.05 -6.01
C ALA A 100 8.55 -2.24 -5.27
N PHE A 101 7.40 -2.04 -4.66
CA PHE A 101 6.57 -3.13 -4.17
C PHE A 101 5.13 -2.88 -4.58
N GLY A 102 4.35 -3.94 -4.71
CA GLY A 102 2.92 -3.83 -4.97
C GLY A 102 2.17 -5.02 -4.44
N PHE A 103 0.89 -4.82 -4.19
CA PHE A 103 0.00 -5.82 -3.61
C PHE A 103 -1.39 -5.71 -4.21
N LEU A 104 -2.08 -6.85 -4.29
CA LEU A 104 -3.51 -6.91 -4.50
C LEU A 104 -4.19 -6.56 -3.16
N ARG A 105 -5.01 -5.52 -3.14
CA ARG A 105 -5.77 -5.09 -1.94
C ARG A 105 -6.60 -6.24 -1.42
N SER A 106 -6.61 -6.53 -0.13
CA SER A 106 -7.49 -7.55 0.50
C SER A 106 -7.87 -7.08 1.90
N ASP A 107 -8.78 -7.79 2.58
CA ASP A 107 -9.17 -7.41 3.95
C ASP A 107 -8.07 -7.66 5.00
N ASN A 108 -6.93 -8.22 4.57
CA ASN A 108 -5.74 -8.45 5.38
C ASN A 108 -4.45 -7.81 4.80
N SER A 109 -4.54 -6.97 3.76
CA SER A 109 -3.37 -6.30 3.16
C SER A 109 -2.95 -5.06 3.98
N PHE A 110 -2.77 -5.21 5.29
CA PHE A 110 -2.50 -4.10 6.20
C PHE A 110 -1.08 -3.55 5.99
N HIS A 111 -1.01 -2.24 5.75
CA HIS A 111 0.24 -1.52 5.56
C HIS A 111 0.13 -0.10 6.11
N GLY A 112 1.26 0.55 6.34
CA GLY A 112 1.31 1.89 6.90
C GLY A 112 2.72 2.43 7.00
N VAL A 113 2.87 3.59 7.64
CA VAL A 113 4.17 4.23 7.89
C VAL A 113 4.20 4.67 9.31
N THR A 114 5.14 4.09 10.05
CA THR A 114 5.53 4.59 11.36
C THR A 114 6.03 6.03 11.20
N PRO A 115 5.80 6.91 12.19
CA PRO A 115 6.28 8.28 12.14
C PRO A 115 7.73 8.38 11.68
N MET A 116 7.95 9.09 10.58
CA MET A 116 9.30 9.33 10.05
C MET A 116 10.05 10.24 11.03
N GLN A 117 11.05 9.69 11.71
CA GLN A 117 11.83 10.42 12.72
C GLN A 117 12.91 11.30 12.09
N ASP A 118 13.42 10.88 10.92
CA ASP A 118 14.51 11.56 10.25
C ASP A 118 14.01 12.85 9.60
N GLU A 119 14.85 13.89 9.60
CA GLU A 119 14.70 15.05 8.72
C GLU A 119 15.05 14.67 7.27
N TYR A 120 14.25 13.76 6.71
CA TYR A 120 14.44 13.19 5.38
C TYR A 120 13.16 13.26 4.56
N GLN A 121 13.31 13.36 3.24
CA GLN A 121 12.22 13.42 2.29
C GLN A 121 12.07 12.08 1.58
N ARG A 122 10.89 11.47 1.67
CA ARG A 122 10.59 10.25 0.93
C ARG A 122 9.73 10.58 -0.29
N ASP A 123 10.30 10.37 -1.47
CA ASP A 123 9.62 10.55 -2.74
C ASP A 123 9.18 9.21 -3.32
N THR A 124 7.90 9.11 -3.67
CA THR A 124 7.30 7.87 -4.17
C THR A 124 6.34 8.18 -5.30
N VAL A 125 6.30 7.34 -6.32
CA VAL A 125 5.17 7.29 -7.26
C VAL A 125 4.24 6.17 -6.82
N VAL A 126 3.01 6.50 -6.49
CA VAL A 126 1.97 5.51 -6.17
C VAL A 126 1.15 5.27 -7.41
N TYR A 127 1.20 4.04 -7.92
CA TYR A 127 0.41 3.56 -9.03
C TYR A 127 -0.74 2.70 -8.51
N ILE A 128 -1.96 3.05 -8.90
CA ILE A 128 -3.19 2.43 -8.42
C ILE A 128 -3.97 1.89 -9.60
N VAL A 129 -4.46 0.66 -9.47
CA VAL A 129 -5.56 0.12 -10.28
C VAL A 129 -6.80 0.09 -9.41
N ARG A 130 -7.90 0.68 -9.87
CA ARG A 130 -9.17 0.76 -9.10
C ARG A 130 -10.38 0.61 -9.99
N HIS A 131 -11.52 0.27 -9.41
CA HIS A 131 -12.79 0.32 -10.14
C HIS A 131 -13.14 1.76 -10.54
N LYS A 132 -13.65 1.94 -11.76
CA LYS A 132 -14.23 3.23 -12.16
C LYS A 132 -15.44 3.54 -11.30
N GLN A 133 -15.60 4.81 -10.92
CA GLN A 133 -16.87 5.26 -10.33
C GLN A 133 -17.94 5.25 -11.42
N ALA A 134 -19.14 4.77 -11.07
CA ALA A 134 -20.32 5.06 -11.86
C ALA A 134 -20.51 6.60 -11.85
N ALA A 135 -20.73 7.17 -13.02
CA ALA A 135 -21.03 8.60 -13.19
C ALA A 135 -22.35 8.97 -12.52
#